data_AF-A0A1C5CZC1-F1
#
_entry.id   AF-A0A1C5CZC1-F1
#
_cell.length_a   1.000
_cell.length_b   1.000
_cell.length_c   1.000
_cell.angle_alpha   90.00
_cell.angle_beta   90.00
_cell.angle_gamma   90.00
#
_symmetry.space_group_name_H-M   'P 1'
#
loop_
_entity.id
_entity.type
_entity.pdbx_description
1 polymer ?
#
loop_
_entity_poly.entity_id
_entity_poly.type
_entity_poly.pdbx_seq_one_letter_code
_entity_poly.pdbx_strand_id
1 'polypeptide(L)'
;PPPPPPATLAEGIAIPRPPRARQILRAVRDSGGTFLTVTEDQLRAAQLDLAARGLFVESTGVACWAAVADWTDRSVVVPLCGAGAKTGLAPKA
;
A
#
# COMPACT_ATOMS: atom_id res chain seq x y z
N PRO A 1 20.64 -17.42 -7.10
CA PRO A 1 19.93 -16.16 -6.76
C PRO A 1 18.51 -16.51 -6.27
N PRO A 2 17.89 -15.75 -5.36
CA PRO A 2 16.49 -15.98 -5.01
C PRO A 2 15.59 -15.75 -6.25
N PRO A 3 14.45 -16.45 -6.35
CA PRO A 3 13.50 -16.22 -7.44
C PRO A 3 12.96 -14.77 -7.41
N PRO A 4 12.54 -14.23 -8.57
CA PRO A 4 11.89 -12.93 -8.62
C PRO A 4 10.62 -12.95 -7.74
N PRO A 5 10.25 -11.81 -7.13
CA PRO A 5 9.00 -11.73 -6.40
C PRO A 5 7.82 -12.01 -7.33
N PRO A 6 6.72 -12.56 -6.80
CA PRO A 6 5.47 -12.66 -7.55
C PRO A 6 5.01 -11.28 -8.01
N ALA A 7 4.37 -11.22 -9.18
CA ALA A 7 3.79 -9.99 -9.70
C ALA A 7 2.73 -9.45 -8.73
N THR A 8 2.68 -8.13 -8.56
CA THR A 8 1.75 -7.43 -7.68
C THR A 8 1.33 -6.12 -8.31
N LEU A 9 0.09 -5.67 -8.09
CA LEU A 9 -0.38 -4.34 -8.51
C LEU A 9 0.41 -3.21 -7.80
N ALA A 10 1.02 -3.50 -6.65
CA ALA A 10 1.82 -2.57 -5.89
C ALA A 10 3.31 -2.63 -6.28
N GLU A 11 3.61 -2.50 -7.58
CA GLU A 11 4.97 -2.64 -8.13
C GLU A 11 6.01 -1.74 -7.42
N GLY A 12 5.63 -0.52 -7.02
CA GLY A 12 6.54 0.43 -6.38
C GLY A 12 7.05 -0.01 -4.99
N ILE A 13 6.40 -1.01 -4.38
CA ILE A 13 6.82 -1.62 -3.11
C ILE A 13 7.20 -3.10 -3.24
N ALA A 14 7.30 -3.63 -4.47
CA ALA A 14 7.75 -4.98 -4.76
C ALA A 14 9.28 -5.14 -4.58
N ILE A 15 9.76 -4.94 -3.34
CA ILE A 15 11.19 -4.85 -3.00
C ILE A 15 11.56 -5.97 -2.01
N PRO A 16 12.04 -7.14 -2.46
CA PRO A 16 12.35 -8.28 -1.59
C PRO A 16 13.46 -8.00 -0.56
N ARG A 17 14.39 -7.10 -0.90
CA ARG A 17 15.52 -6.72 -0.04
C ARG A 17 15.63 -5.20 0.03
N PRO A 18 14.80 -4.53 0.86
CA PRO A 18 14.77 -3.08 0.90
C PRO A 18 16.08 -2.54 1.47
N PRO A 19 16.73 -1.55 0.80
CA PRO A 19 18.05 -1.05 1.22
C PRO A 19 18.02 -0.43 2.63
N ARG A 20 16.85 0.01 3.09
CA ARG A 20 16.62 0.63 4.41
C ARG A 20 15.97 -0.32 5.42
N ALA A 21 16.01 -1.65 5.21
CA ALA A 21 15.36 -2.65 6.06
C ALA A 21 15.61 -2.45 7.57
N ARG A 22 16.87 -2.24 7.96
CA ARG A 22 17.25 -2.05 9.38
C ARG A 22 16.63 -0.79 10.00
N GLN A 23 16.55 0.30 9.22
CA GLN A 23 15.95 1.56 9.66
C GLN A 23 14.43 1.42 9.82
N ILE A 24 13.77 0.76 8.85
CA ILE A 24 12.33 0.49 8.88
C ILE A 24 11.98 -0.36 10.11
N LEU A 25 12.70 -1.47 10.33
CA LEU A 25 12.49 -2.34 11.50
C LEU A 25 12.72 -1.62 12.83
N ARG A 26 13.69 -0.70 12.90
CA ARG A 26 13.91 0.12 14.09
C ARG A 26 12.75 1.09 14.32
N ALA A 27 12.34 1.84 13.29
CA ALA A 27 11.26 2.81 13.40
C ALA A 27 9.95 2.17 13.91
N VAL A 28 9.60 1.00 13.37
CA VAL A 28 8.40 0.25 13.80
C VAL A 28 8.50 -0.21 15.25
N ARG A 29 9.67 -0.68 15.72
CA ARG A 29 9.87 -1.05 17.13
C ARG A 29 9.81 0.16 18.06
N ASP A 30 10.53 1.23 17.73
CA ASP A 30 10.64 2.43 18.56
C ASP A 30 9.26 3.12 18.69
N SER A 31 8.39 2.99 17.68
CA SER A 31 7.01 3.52 17.71
C SER A 31 5.98 2.57 18.34
N GLY A 32 6.35 1.34 18.73
CA GLY A 32 5.40 0.30 19.13
C GLY A 32 4.42 -0.11 18.02
N GLY A 33 4.80 0.09 16.76
CA GLY A 33 3.97 -0.16 15.59
C GLY A 33 4.00 -1.62 15.13
N THR A 34 3.41 -1.86 13.97
CA THR A 34 3.40 -3.18 13.32
C THR A 34 3.49 -3.06 11.80
N PHE A 35 3.70 -4.18 11.13
CA PHE A 35 3.56 -4.32 9.68
C PHE A 35 2.21 -4.94 9.37
N LEU A 36 1.50 -4.37 8.39
CA LEU A 36 0.27 -4.91 7.85
C LEU A 36 0.52 -5.38 6.41
N THR A 37 -0.21 -6.40 5.99
CA THR A 37 -0.17 -6.94 4.63
C THR A 37 -1.56 -6.84 4.02
N VAL A 38 -1.61 -6.57 2.71
CA VAL A 38 -2.86 -6.47 1.96
C VAL A 38 -2.80 -7.37 0.72
N THR A 39 -3.95 -7.85 0.27
CA THR A 39 -4.10 -8.66 -0.93
C THR A 39 -4.30 -7.79 -2.18
N GLU A 40 -4.12 -8.38 -3.36
CA GLU A 40 -4.42 -7.71 -4.64
C GLU A 40 -5.88 -7.24 -4.72
N ASP A 41 -6.82 -8.02 -4.18
CA ASP A 41 -8.25 -7.65 -4.16
C ASP A 41 -8.52 -6.46 -3.22
N GLN A 42 -7.83 -6.41 -2.08
CA GLN A 42 -7.90 -5.26 -1.18
C GLN A 42 -7.32 -4.00 -1.84
N LEU A 43 -6.24 -4.11 -2.63
CA LEU A 43 -5.71 -2.98 -3.39
C LEU A 43 -6.73 -2.46 -4.42
N ARG A 44 -7.38 -3.36 -5.17
CA ARG A 44 -8.43 -2.98 -6.14
C ARG A 44 -9.61 -2.29 -5.45
N ALA A 45 -10.12 -2.87 -4.37
CA ALA A 45 -11.24 -2.32 -3.61
C ALA A 45 -10.89 -0.94 -3.02
N ALA A 46 -9.69 -0.81 -2.44
CA ALA A 46 -9.20 0.45 -1.88
C ALA A 46 -9.06 1.55 -2.94
N GLN A 47 -8.60 1.20 -4.14
CA GLN A 47 -8.47 2.18 -5.22
C GLN A 47 -9.83 2.70 -5.69
N LEU A 48 -10.82 1.81 -5.80
CA LEU A 48 -12.19 2.20 -6.16
C LEU A 48 -12.84 3.04 -5.06
N ASP A 49 -12.64 2.67 -3.78
CA ASP A 49 -13.17 3.45 -2.65
C ASP A 49 -12.56 4.85 -2.57
N LEU A 50 -11.24 4.99 -2.73
CA LEU A 50 -10.59 6.31 -2.80
C LEU A 50 -11.07 7.13 -4.00
N ALA A 51 -11.21 6.51 -5.18
CA ALA A 51 -11.71 7.20 -6.36
C ALA A 51 -13.17 7.69 -6.16
N ALA A 52 -14.02 6.89 -5.52
CA ALA A 52 -15.38 7.28 -5.16
C ALA A 52 -15.43 8.47 -4.18
N ARG A 53 -14.37 8.66 -3.39
CA ARG A 53 -14.16 9.80 -2.49
C ARG A 53 -13.50 11.01 -3.17
N GLY A 54 -13.23 10.95 -4.48
CA GLY A 54 -12.59 12.02 -5.23
C GLY A 54 -11.05 12.00 -5.17
N LEU A 55 -10.44 10.93 -4.65
CA LEU A 55 -8.99 10.78 -4.54
C LEU A 55 -8.49 9.74 -5.54
N PHE A 56 -7.93 10.20 -6.67
CA PHE A 56 -7.38 9.32 -7.68
C PHE A 56 -5.90 9.01 -7.41
N VAL A 57 -5.62 7.81 -6.91
CA VAL A 57 -4.30 7.37 -6.41
C VAL A 57 -3.78 6.19 -7.25
N GLU A 58 -2.47 6.12 -7.47
CA GLU A 58 -1.84 4.97 -8.17
C GLU A 58 -1.94 3.67 -7.36
N SER A 59 -1.80 2.52 -8.02
CA SER A 59 -1.98 1.19 -7.42
C SER A 59 -1.06 0.89 -6.23
N THR A 60 0.15 1.46 -6.18
CA THR A 60 1.03 1.31 -5.00
C THR A 60 0.58 2.21 -3.85
N GLY A 61 0.15 3.44 -4.17
CA GLY A 61 -0.22 4.45 -3.18
C GLY A 61 -1.48 4.12 -2.38
N VAL A 62 -2.34 3.21 -2.86
CA VAL A 62 -3.56 2.79 -2.13
C VAL A 62 -3.29 1.76 -1.03
N ALA A 63 -2.09 1.16 -0.96
CA ALA A 63 -1.79 0.09 0.00
C ALA A 63 -1.99 0.53 1.46
N CYS A 64 -1.65 1.78 1.79
CA CYS A 64 -1.85 2.31 3.15
C CYS A 64 -3.33 2.45 3.49
N TRP A 65 -4.17 2.83 2.52
CA TRP A 65 -5.63 2.89 2.70
C TRP A 65 -6.23 1.49 2.85
N ALA A 66 -5.86 0.57 1.96
CA ALA A 66 -6.29 -0.83 2.01
C ALA A 66 -6.01 -1.49 3.37
N ALA A 67 -4.88 -1.15 4.00
CA ALA A 67 -4.47 -1.74 5.27
C ALA A 67 -5.30 -1.28 6.48
N VAL A 68 -5.95 -0.11 6.39
CA VAL A 68 -6.62 0.53 7.54
C VAL A 68 -8.07 0.90 7.27
N ALA A 69 -8.62 0.55 6.10
CA ALA A 69 -9.97 0.95 5.68
C ALA A 69 -11.07 0.54 6.67
N ASP A 70 -10.86 -0.56 7.40
CA ASP A 70 -11.81 -1.09 8.39
C ASP A 70 -11.60 -0.51 9.81
N TRP A 71 -10.63 0.38 10.03
CA TRP A 71 -10.37 0.98 11.34
C TRP A 71 -11.33 2.15 11.58
N THR A 72 -12.33 1.94 12.44
CA THR A 72 -13.35 2.95 12.77
C THR A 72 -13.25 3.49 14.19
N ASP A 73 -12.35 2.93 15.02
CA ASP A 73 -12.23 3.21 16.45
C ASP A 73 -11.17 4.28 16.78
N ARG A 74 -10.52 4.84 15.75
CA ARG A 74 -9.37 5.76 15.91
C ARG A 74 -9.23 6.70 14.72
N SER A 75 -8.51 7.81 14.92
CA SER A 75 -8.07 8.68 13.83
C SER A 75 -6.78 8.17 13.21
N VAL A 76 -6.71 8.14 11.88
CA VAL A 76 -5.57 7.64 11.11
C VAL A 76 -5.18 8.66 10.05
N VAL A 77 -3.88 8.87 9.86
CA VAL A 77 -3.32 9.62 8.73
C VAL A 77 -2.61 8.62 7.82
N VAL A 78 -2.99 8.57 6.55
CA VAL A 78 -2.35 7.70 5.55
C VAL A 78 -1.67 8.51 4.47
N PRO A 79 -0.43 8.16 4.07
CA PRO A 79 0.22 8.78 2.92
C PRO A 79 -0.31 8.18 1.61
N LEU A 80 -0.72 9.04 0.68
CA LEU A 80 -1.11 8.67 -0.69
C LEU A 80 0.02 9.07 -1.65
N CYS A 81 1.03 8.21 -1.75
CA CYS A 81 2.35 8.55 -2.29
C CYS A 81 2.41 8.84 -3.80
N GLY A 82 1.34 8.64 -4.56
CA GLY A 82 1.32 8.91 -5.99
C GLY A 82 -0.07 9.11 -6.57
N ALA A 83 -0.15 10.01 -7.56
CA ALA A 83 -1.38 10.30 -8.29
C ALA A 83 -1.72 9.17 -9.27
N GLY A 84 -3.01 8.86 -9.38
CA GLY A 84 -3.53 7.83 -10.30
C GLY A 84 -3.23 8.10 -11.77
N ALA A 85 -2.92 9.35 -12.14
CA ALA A 85 -2.47 9.71 -13.49
C ALA A 85 -1.19 8.97 -13.94
N LYS A 86 -0.41 8.40 -13.01
CA LYS A 86 0.79 7.62 -13.32
C LYS A 86 0.49 6.23 -13.87
N THR A 87 -0.59 5.60 -13.42
CA THR A 87 -0.83 4.17 -13.64
C THR A 87 -2.23 3.85 -14.17
N GLY A 88 -3.18 4.78 -14.03
CA GLY A 88 -4.60 4.46 -14.21
C GLY A 88 -5.17 3.66 -13.04
N LEU A 89 -6.37 3.11 -13.25
CA LEU A 89 -6.98 2.14 -12.35
C LEU A 89 -6.37 0.75 -12.54
N ALA A 90 -6.26 0.00 -11.45
CA ALA A 90 -5.84 -1.39 -11.49
C ALA A 90 -6.77 -2.22 -12.39
N PRO A 91 -6.22 -3.14 -13.21
CA PRO A 91 -7.04 -4.03 -14.03
C PRO A 91 -7.92 -4.94 -13.16
N LYS A 92 -9.09 -5.27 -13.70
CA LYS A 92 -9.96 -6.30 -13.12
C LYS A 92 -9.23 -7.65 -13.10
N ALA A 93 -9.55 -8.46 -12.09
CA ALA A 93 -9.02 -9.82 -11.94
C ALA A 93 -9.42 -10.71 -13.11
#